data_AF-A0A661D132-F1
#
_entry.id   AF-A0A661D132-F1
#
_cell.length_a   1.000
_cell.length_b   1.000
_cell.length_c   1.000
_cell.angle_alpha   90.00
_cell.angle_beta   90.00
_cell.angle_gamma   90.00
#
_symmetry.space_group_name_H-M   'P 1'
#
loop_
_entity.id
_entity.type
_entity.pdbx_description
1 polymer ?
#
loop_
_entity_poly.entity_id
_entity_poly.type
_entity_poly.pdbx_seq_one_letter_code
_entity_poly.pdbx_strand_id
1 'polypeptide(L)'
;MLAIRYKRAQKSNHQLATILKPYARNEIKDFIIPDGVGGLLEIEHLVLLDQGILLIQTYPISGNLFGADFIDEWTQIIDGKSFKFPNPLRHIRTSSYALKVLAPTVPILCRVVFTANSVFPKGKPDEVSILGSLADDLNTLNNLPVMTEKTQQSWDRILRIARKNGQAVTRGNGIDGK
;
A
#
# COMPACT_ATOMS: atom_id res chain seq x y z
N MET A 1 14.86 -21.81 2.17
CA MET A 1 14.71 -20.39 2.56
C MET A 1 13.57 -19.67 1.82
N LEU A 2 13.44 -19.85 0.49
CA LEU A 2 12.37 -19.24 -0.33
C LEU A 2 10.94 -19.66 0.07
N ALA A 3 10.71 -20.96 0.26
CA ALA A 3 9.38 -21.49 0.65
C ALA A 3 8.90 -21.01 2.03
N ILE A 4 9.81 -20.75 2.98
CA ILE A 4 9.48 -20.22 4.31
C ILE A 4 9.08 -18.75 4.21
N ARG A 5 9.81 -17.94 3.43
CA ARG A 5 9.46 -16.54 3.15
C ARG A 5 8.11 -16.46 2.44
N TYR A 6 7.88 -17.33 1.45
CA TYR A 6 6.61 -17.43 0.72
C TYR A 6 5.42 -17.78 1.64
N LYS A 7 5.56 -18.81 2.50
CA LYS A 7 4.50 -19.18 3.48
C LYS A 7 4.21 -18.06 4.48
N ARG A 8 5.25 -17.36 4.97
CA ARG A 8 5.09 -16.23 5.90
C ARG A 8 4.36 -15.06 5.24
N ALA A 9 4.74 -14.72 4.01
CA ALA A 9 4.05 -13.70 3.22
C ALA A 9 2.58 -14.08 2.96
N GLN A 10 2.30 -15.35 2.65
CA GLN A 10 0.92 -15.82 2.47
C GLN A 10 0.09 -15.70 3.76
N LYS A 11 0.66 -16.05 4.92
CA LYS A 11 0.00 -15.90 6.22
C LYS A 11 -0.28 -14.43 6.53
N SER A 12 0.70 -13.54 6.36
CA SER A 12 0.50 -12.11 6.61
C SER A 12 -0.54 -11.51 5.66
N ASN A 13 -0.54 -11.92 4.38
CA ASN A 13 -1.53 -11.47 3.41
C ASN A 13 -2.94 -11.94 3.78
N HIS A 14 -3.07 -13.17 4.30
CA HIS A 14 -4.35 -13.67 4.78
C HIS A 14 -4.84 -12.91 6.03
N GLN A 15 -3.95 -12.60 6.97
CA GLN A 15 -4.28 -11.78 8.14
C GLN A 15 -4.69 -10.36 7.74
N LEU A 16 -3.93 -9.73 6.85
CA LEU A 16 -4.25 -8.42 6.29
C LEU A 16 -5.64 -8.44 5.62
N ALA A 17 -5.90 -9.42 4.75
CA ALA A 17 -7.22 -9.57 4.11
C ALA A 17 -8.35 -9.76 5.13
N THR A 18 -8.11 -10.52 6.20
CA THR A 18 -9.09 -10.73 7.28
C THR A 18 -9.41 -9.42 8.00
N ILE A 19 -8.39 -8.61 8.30
CA ILE A 19 -8.54 -7.31 8.97
C ILE A 19 -9.29 -6.32 8.06
N LEU A 20 -9.03 -6.33 6.76
CA LEU A 20 -9.63 -5.39 5.82
C LEU A 20 -11.07 -5.75 5.43
N LYS A 21 -11.44 -7.03 5.51
CA LYS A 21 -12.75 -7.56 5.08
C LYS A 21 -13.97 -6.76 5.58
N PRO A 22 -14.03 -6.26 6.84
CA PRO A 22 -15.18 -5.49 7.30
C PRO A 22 -15.31 -4.10 6.67
N TYR A 23 -14.22 -3.55 6.13
CA TYR A 23 -14.16 -2.19 5.57
C TYR A 23 -14.17 -2.18 4.03
N ALA A 24 -13.64 -3.23 3.42
CA ALA A 24 -13.38 -3.30 1.98
C ALA A 24 -14.64 -3.60 1.17
N ARG A 25 -15.00 -2.71 0.25
CA ARG A 25 -16.01 -2.99 -0.79
C ARG A 25 -15.41 -3.63 -2.03
N ASN A 26 -14.17 -3.26 -2.36
CA ASN A 26 -13.41 -3.82 -3.47
C ASN A 26 -11.92 -3.63 -3.21
N GLU A 27 -11.06 -4.38 -3.89
CA GLU A 27 -9.62 -4.22 -3.83
C GLU A 27 -8.93 -4.50 -5.18
N ILE A 28 -7.81 -3.83 -5.41
CA ILE A 28 -6.90 -4.13 -6.51
C ILE A 28 -5.46 -4.14 -5.99
N LYS A 29 -4.65 -5.05 -6.50
CA LYS A 29 -3.24 -5.23 -6.14
C LYS A 29 -2.36 -5.22 -7.37
N ASP A 30 -1.09 -4.91 -7.17
CA ASP A 30 0.00 -5.04 -8.15
C ASP A 30 -0.30 -4.38 -9.50
N PHE A 31 -0.53 -3.06 -9.47
CA PHE A 31 -0.84 -2.28 -10.65
C PHE A 31 0.00 -1.00 -10.74
N ILE A 32 0.04 -0.42 -11.94
CA ILE A 32 0.86 0.74 -12.26
C ILE A 32 -0.06 1.91 -12.62
N ILE A 33 0.28 3.10 -12.13
CA ILE A 33 -0.37 4.37 -12.50
C ILE A 33 0.67 5.39 -12.99
N PRO A 34 0.26 6.41 -13.76
CA PRO A 34 1.10 7.58 -14.00
C PRO A 34 1.43 8.32 -12.70
N ASP A 35 2.65 8.85 -12.59
CA ASP A 35 3.09 9.64 -11.43
C ASP A 35 2.61 11.11 -11.45
N GLY A 36 2.04 11.55 -12.58
CA GLY A 36 1.57 12.92 -12.81
C GLY A 36 2.59 13.86 -13.48
N VAL A 37 3.85 13.43 -13.65
CA VAL A 37 4.94 14.21 -14.28
C VAL A 37 5.65 13.47 -15.42
N GLY A 38 5.10 12.35 -15.87
CA GLY A 38 5.56 11.60 -17.05
C GLY A 38 6.26 10.29 -16.73
N GLY A 39 6.38 9.93 -15.46
CA GLY A 39 6.81 8.62 -14.99
C GLY A 39 5.65 7.71 -14.59
N LEU A 40 6.01 6.58 -13.98
CA LEU A 40 5.10 5.53 -13.56
C LEU A 40 5.37 5.16 -12.10
N LEU A 41 4.32 4.84 -11.35
CA LEU A 41 4.40 4.36 -9.97
C LEU A 41 3.74 2.98 -9.86
N GLU A 42 4.42 2.09 -9.15
CA GLU A 42 3.84 0.82 -8.72
C GLU A 42 3.01 1.04 -7.46
N ILE A 43 1.81 0.48 -7.46
CA ILE A 43 0.89 0.50 -6.34
C ILE A 43 0.64 -0.93 -5.89
N GLU A 44 0.99 -1.21 -4.63
CA GLU A 44 0.88 -2.55 -4.06
C GLU A 44 -0.57 -2.94 -3.84
N HIS A 45 -1.36 -2.11 -3.13
CA HIS A 45 -2.72 -2.47 -2.75
C HIS A 45 -3.58 -1.22 -2.56
N LEU A 46 -4.67 -1.12 -3.34
CA LEU A 46 -5.77 -0.19 -3.06
C LEU A 46 -7.00 -0.94 -2.59
N VAL A 47 -7.69 -0.33 -1.63
CA VAL A 47 -8.95 -0.79 -1.08
C VAL A 47 -9.99 0.33 -1.25
N LEU A 48 -11.12 -0.03 -1.85
CA LEU A 48 -12.28 0.84 -1.93
C LEU A 48 -13.06 0.76 -0.61
N LEU A 49 -13.29 1.93 0.00
CA LEU A 49 -14.07 2.09 1.22
C LEU A 49 -15.33 2.93 0.97
N ASP A 50 -16.23 2.98 1.95
CA ASP A 50 -17.39 3.88 1.93
C ASP A 50 -16.99 5.35 2.00
N GLN A 51 -15.93 5.67 2.75
CA GLN A 51 -15.50 7.03 3.07
C GLN A 51 -14.39 7.55 2.15
N GLY A 52 -13.70 6.67 1.41
CA GLY A 52 -12.52 7.03 0.62
C GLY A 52 -11.88 5.86 -0.10
N ILE A 53 -10.63 6.04 -0.50
CA ILE A 53 -9.77 4.98 -1.04
C ILE A 53 -8.56 4.84 -0.11
N LEU A 54 -8.29 3.62 0.33
CA LEU A 54 -7.16 3.30 1.21
C LEU A 54 -6.02 2.69 0.39
N LEU A 55 -4.88 3.36 0.40
CA LEU A 55 -3.61 2.91 -0.13
C LEU A 55 -2.82 2.19 0.96
N ILE A 56 -2.43 0.95 0.69
CA ILE A 56 -1.65 0.11 1.59
C ILE A 56 -0.32 -0.24 0.92
N GLN A 57 0.76 -0.10 1.68
CA GLN A 57 2.07 -0.64 1.34
C GLN A 57 2.54 -1.52 2.50
N THR A 58 2.99 -2.74 2.22
CA THR A 58 3.47 -3.66 3.25
C THR A 58 4.99 -3.71 3.31
N TYR A 59 5.52 -3.88 4.51
CA TYR A 59 6.95 -4.05 4.77
C TYR A 59 7.17 -5.29 5.65
N PRO A 60 7.77 -6.37 5.13
CA PRO A 60 8.00 -7.61 5.89
C PRO A 60 9.26 -7.51 6.77
N ILE A 61 9.37 -6.44 7.56
CA ILE A 61 10.50 -6.12 8.43
C ILE A 61 10.13 -6.48 9.87
N SER A 62 11.09 -7.03 10.63
CA SER A 62 10.94 -7.43 12.05
C SER A 62 11.96 -6.73 12.95
N GLY A 63 11.79 -6.81 14.26
CA GLY A 63 12.69 -6.20 15.24
C GLY A 63 12.21 -4.83 15.72
N ASN A 64 13.10 -4.10 16.38
CA ASN A 64 12.80 -2.76 16.88
C ASN A 64 12.99 -1.74 15.76
N LEU A 65 11.96 -0.98 15.45
CA LEU A 65 11.98 0.03 14.40
C LEU A 65 11.99 1.43 15.01
N PHE A 66 12.89 2.26 14.49
CA PHE A 66 13.05 3.65 14.86
C PHE A 66 12.90 4.49 13.59
N GLY A 67 11.87 5.32 13.58
CA GLY A 67 11.44 6.06 12.42
C GLY A 67 10.64 7.30 12.81
N ALA A 68 10.60 8.27 11.91
CA ALA A 68 9.79 9.48 12.05
C ALA A 68 9.33 9.97 10.67
N ASP A 69 8.36 10.89 10.65
CA ASP A 69 7.76 11.43 9.43
C ASP A 69 8.76 12.04 8.45
N PHE A 70 9.68 12.87 8.95
CA PHE A 70 10.50 13.76 8.14
C PHE A 70 11.99 13.39 8.09
N ILE A 71 12.34 12.14 8.41
CA ILE A 71 13.71 11.63 8.28
C ILE A 71 13.88 10.80 7.00
N ASP A 72 15.10 10.77 6.48
CA ASP A 72 15.43 10.09 5.23
C ASP A 72 15.40 8.57 5.34
N GLU A 73 16.00 8.07 6.41
CA GLU A 73 16.17 6.65 6.64
C GLU A 73 15.63 6.30 8.03
N TRP A 74 14.98 5.15 8.10
CA TRP A 74 14.61 4.52 9.35
C TRP A 74 15.66 3.49 9.74
N THR A 75 15.67 3.12 11.01
CA THR A 75 16.61 2.15 11.57
C THR A 75 15.86 0.93 12.11
N GLN A 76 16.30 -0.24 11.68
CA GLN A 76 15.91 -1.54 12.22
C GLN A 76 17.02 -2.04 13.15
N ILE A 77 16.66 -2.41 14.38
CA ILE A 77 17.54 -3.16 15.29
C ILE A 77 17.00 -4.58 15.44
N ILE A 78 17.82 -5.56 15.05
CA ILE A 78 17.51 -6.99 15.15
C ILE A 78 18.78 -7.77 15.48
N ASP A 79 18.71 -8.70 16.43
CA ASP A 79 19.84 -9.52 16.89
C ASP A 79 21.10 -8.69 17.25
N GLY A 80 20.88 -7.54 17.90
CA GLY A 80 21.94 -6.62 18.31
C GLY A 80 22.60 -5.82 17.17
N LYS A 81 22.11 -5.96 15.94
CA LYS A 81 22.64 -5.26 14.76
C LYS A 81 21.68 -4.17 14.28
N SER A 82 22.26 -3.10 13.75
CA SER A 82 21.53 -1.94 13.23
C SER A 82 21.59 -1.90 11.71
N PHE A 83 20.44 -1.77 11.06
CA PHE A 83 20.31 -1.66 9.61
C PHE A 83 19.46 -0.45 9.26
N LYS A 84 19.93 0.37 8.32
CA LYS A 84 19.16 1.49 7.79
C LYS A 84 18.36 1.08 6.57
N PHE A 85 17.20 1.68 6.39
CA PHE A 85 16.38 1.54 5.19
C PHE A 85 15.65 2.84 4.88
N PRO A 86 15.31 3.13 3.61
CA PRO A 86 14.58 4.34 3.25
C PRO A 86 13.26 4.47 4.03
N ASN A 87 12.91 5.69 4.41
CA ASN A 87 11.65 5.96 5.08
C ASN A 87 10.45 5.53 4.20
N PRO A 88 9.64 4.55 4.64
CA PRO A 88 8.53 3.99 3.86
C PRO A 88 7.43 5.03 3.56
N LEU A 89 7.32 6.08 4.38
CA LEU A 89 6.34 7.15 4.18
C LEU A 89 6.61 7.98 2.92
N ARG A 90 7.87 8.04 2.44
CA ARG A 90 8.19 8.76 1.20
C ARG A 90 7.45 8.15 0.01
N HIS A 91 7.54 6.83 -0.14
CA HIS A 91 6.93 6.12 -1.26
C HIS A 91 5.40 6.25 -1.23
N ILE A 92 4.78 5.94 -0.10
CA ILE A 92 3.31 5.95 0.00
C ILE A 92 2.72 7.35 -0.20
N ARG A 93 3.40 8.40 0.27
CA ARG A 93 2.95 9.79 0.08
C ARG A 93 3.06 10.24 -1.38
N THR A 94 4.13 9.87 -2.08
CA THR A 94 4.25 10.10 -3.53
C THR A 94 3.10 9.42 -4.29
N SER A 95 2.83 8.15 -4.00
CA SER A 95 1.71 7.41 -4.59
C SER A 95 0.35 8.03 -4.24
N SER A 96 0.19 8.53 -3.02
CA SER A 96 -1.02 9.25 -2.59
C SER A 96 -1.25 10.52 -3.41
N TYR A 97 -0.22 11.32 -3.66
CA TYR A 97 -0.34 12.51 -4.51
C TYR A 97 -0.76 12.17 -5.94
N ALA A 98 -0.16 11.14 -6.55
CA ALA A 98 -0.56 10.67 -7.88
C ALA A 98 -2.02 10.21 -7.90
N LEU A 99 -2.45 9.44 -6.90
CA LEU A 99 -3.84 9.01 -6.76
C LEU A 99 -4.79 10.17 -6.55
N LYS A 100 -4.39 11.22 -5.81
CA LYS A 100 -5.20 12.40 -5.57
C LYS A 100 -5.47 13.19 -6.86
N VAL A 101 -4.54 13.18 -7.82
CA VAL A 101 -4.77 13.73 -9.17
C VAL A 101 -5.83 12.94 -9.93
N LEU A 102 -5.82 11.61 -9.79
CA LEU A 102 -6.81 10.73 -10.43
C LEU A 102 -8.19 10.77 -9.74
N ALA A 103 -8.21 10.96 -8.43
CA ALA A 103 -9.40 10.92 -7.57
C ALA A 103 -9.50 12.17 -6.66
N PRO A 104 -9.65 13.38 -7.23
CA PRO A 104 -9.55 14.62 -6.46
C PRO A 104 -10.68 14.83 -5.46
N THR A 105 -11.85 14.24 -5.72
CA THR A 105 -13.10 14.48 -4.98
C THR A 105 -13.28 13.59 -3.74
N VAL A 106 -12.36 12.66 -3.48
CA VAL A 106 -12.44 11.73 -2.35
C VAL A 106 -11.15 11.73 -1.52
N PRO A 107 -11.21 11.33 -0.24
CA PRO A 107 -10.03 11.09 0.58
C PRO A 107 -9.19 9.94 0.01
N ILE A 108 -7.87 10.16 -0.09
CA ILE A 108 -6.88 9.11 -0.26
C ILE A 108 -6.22 8.92 1.10
N LEU A 109 -6.46 7.77 1.72
CA LEU A 109 -5.93 7.41 3.02
C LEU A 109 -4.71 6.51 2.82
N CYS A 110 -3.69 6.65 3.67
CA CYS A 110 -2.45 5.91 3.53
C CYS A 110 -2.19 5.01 4.72
N ARG A 111 -1.64 3.83 4.45
CA ARG A 111 -1.18 2.93 5.48
C ARG A 111 0.06 2.14 5.08
N VAL A 112 1.15 2.40 5.79
CA VAL A 112 2.33 1.54 5.80
C VAL A 112 2.11 0.44 6.83
N VAL A 113 2.08 -0.82 6.41
CA VAL A 113 1.83 -1.97 7.29
C VAL A 113 3.08 -2.83 7.43
N PHE A 114 3.66 -2.87 8.62
CA PHE A 114 4.74 -3.81 8.93
C PHE A 114 4.14 -5.19 9.23
N THR A 115 4.44 -6.17 8.38
CA THR A 115 3.77 -7.48 8.34
C THR A 115 4.52 -8.60 9.06
N ALA A 116 5.75 -8.35 9.49
CA ALA A 116 6.50 -9.26 10.37
C ALA A 116 6.49 -8.74 11.82
N ASN A 117 7.22 -9.43 12.71
CA ASN A 117 7.25 -9.12 14.14
C ASN A 117 8.05 -7.84 14.41
N SER A 118 7.43 -6.69 14.17
CA SER A 118 7.98 -5.36 14.42
C SER A 118 7.44 -4.75 15.70
N VAL A 119 8.30 -4.01 16.38
CA VAL A 119 7.97 -3.21 17.57
C VAL A 119 8.48 -1.79 17.34
N PHE A 120 7.74 -0.79 17.83
CA PHE A 120 8.09 0.62 17.76
C PHE A 120 8.29 1.19 19.17
N PRO A 121 9.47 1.02 19.79
CA PRO A 121 9.67 1.36 21.21
C PRO A 121 9.50 2.85 21.54
N LYS A 122 9.61 3.72 20.52
CA LYS A 122 9.45 5.18 20.64
C LYS A 122 8.18 5.69 19.97
N GLY A 123 7.22 4.79 19.69
CA GLY A 123 6.05 5.12 18.89
C GLY A 123 6.33 5.07 17.39
N LYS A 124 5.27 5.26 16.62
CA LYS A 124 5.24 5.21 15.16
C LYS A 124 4.45 6.41 14.62
N PRO A 125 4.76 6.90 13.41
CA PRO A 125 3.91 7.86 12.71
C PRO A 125 2.46 7.35 12.52
N ASP A 126 1.52 8.29 12.39
CA ASP A 126 0.07 8.00 12.33
C ASP A 126 -0.32 7.10 11.15
N GLU A 127 0.38 7.21 10.01
CA GLU A 127 0.15 6.44 8.79
C GLU A 127 0.78 5.03 8.83
N VAL A 128 1.30 4.61 9.98
CA VAL A 128 2.03 3.35 10.13
C VAL A 128 1.23 2.41 11.02
N SER A 129 1.21 1.13 10.71
CA SER A 129 0.63 0.08 11.55
C SER A 129 1.52 -1.15 11.56
N ILE A 130 1.35 -1.97 12.59
CA ILE A 130 1.70 -3.39 12.53
C ILE A 130 0.41 -4.18 12.34
N LEU A 131 0.49 -5.45 11.89
CA LEU A 131 -0.72 -6.28 11.73
C LEU A 131 -1.59 -6.34 12.99
N GLY A 132 -0.96 -6.37 14.17
CA GLY A 132 -1.67 -6.42 15.45
C GLY A 132 -2.41 -5.15 15.85
N SER A 133 -2.06 -3.98 15.28
CA SER A 133 -2.72 -2.70 15.57
C SER A 133 -3.62 -2.22 14.43
N LEU A 134 -3.52 -2.84 13.24
CA LEU A 134 -4.15 -2.31 12.03
C LEU A 134 -5.67 -2.17 12.15
N ALA A 135 -6.37 -3.14 12.75
CA ALA A 135 -7.81 -3.05 12.95
C ALA A 135 -8.20 -1.81 13.79
N ASP A 136 -7.47 -1.58 14.89
CA ASP A 136 -7.71 -0.43 15.76
C ASP A 136 -7.36 0.89 15.06
N ASP A 137 -6.24 0.93 14.34
CA ASP A 137 -5.82 2.09 13.56
C ASP A 137 -6.89 2.46 12.48
N LEU A 138 -7.56 1.46 11.90
CA LEU A 138 -8.64 1.63 10.91
C LEU A 138 -10.00 2.00 11.52
N ASN A 139 -10.21 1.88 12.83
CA ASN A 139 -11.48 2.31 13.44
C ASN A 139 -11.73 3.81 13.30
N THR A 140 -10.67 4.60 13.10
CA THR A 140 -10.76 6.04 12.79
C THR A 140 -11.58 6.33 11.53
N LEU A 141 -11.68 5.37 10.60
CA LEU A 141 -12.51 5.48 9.39
C LEU A 141 -13.99 5.70 9.70
N ASN A 142 -14.48 5.17 10.83
CA ASN A 142 -15.88 5.29 11.23
C ASN A 142 -16.30 6.75 11.52
N ASN A 143 -15.32 7.63 11.73
CA ASN A 143 -15.56 9.06 11.96
C ASN A 143 -15.59 9.88 10.65
N LEU A 144 -15.26 9.26 9.52
CA LEU A 144 -15.25 9.93 8.22
C LEU A 144 -16.63 9.84 7.56
N PRO A 145 -17.05 10.88 6.79
CA PRO A 145 -18.34 10.87 6.11
C PRO A 145 -18.37 9.80 5.01
N VAL A 146 -19.46 9.03 4.97
CA VAL A 146 -19.75 8.07 3.90
C VAL A 146 -20.05 8.83 2.60
N MET A 147 -19.43 8.40 1.49
CA MET A 147 -19.55 9.04 0.18
C MET A 147 -19.45 8.02 -0.97
N THR A 148 -20.17 6.90 -0.78
CA THR A 148 -20.14 5.69 -1.60
C THR A 148 -20.14 5.92 -3.12
N GLU A 149 -21.01 6.79 -3.61
CA GLU A 149 -21.10 7.07 -5.04
C GLU A 149 -19.84 7.75 -5.58
N LYS A 150 -19.34 8.78 -4.86
CA LYS A 150 -18.11 9.50 -5.26
C LYS A 150 -16.88 8.61 -5.20
N THR A 151 -16.81 7.72 -4.21
CA THR A 151 -15.70 6.76 -4.09
C THR A 151 -15.75 5.71 -5.19
N GLN A 152 -16.94 5.23 -5.57
CA GLN A 152 -17.09 4.33 -6.71
C GLN A 152 -16.68 5.00 -8.03
N GLN A 153 -17.14 6.22 -8.31
CA GLN A 153 -16.77 6.95 -9.52
C GLN A 153 -15.25 7.20 -9.60
N SER A 154 -14.62 7.54 -8.48
CA SER A 154 -13.17 7.75 -8.39
C SER A 154 -12.40 6.44 -8.59
N TRP A 155 -12.89 5.34 -8.01
CA TRP A 155 -12.35 4.00 -8.19
C TRP A 155 -12.37 3.58 -9.66
N ASP A 156 -13.51 3.71 -10.34
CA ASP A 156 -13.66 3.36 -11.75
C ASP A 156 -12.77 4.22 -12.66
N ARG A 157 -12.49 5.47 -12.26
CA ARG A 157 -11.54 6.34 -12.96
C ARG A 157 -10.10 5.84 -12.79
N ILE A 158 -9.70 5.46 -11.58
CA ILE A 158 -8.37 4.87 -11.34
C ILE A 158 -8.20 3.59 -12.15
N LEU A 159 -9.19 2.69 -12.13
CA LEU A 159 -9.11 1.41 -12.84
C LEU A 159 -9.00 1.55 -14.37
N ARG A 160 -9.57 2.60 -14.97
CA ARG A 160 -9.43 2.88 -16.41
C ARG A 160 -8.00 3.28 -16.81
N ILE A 161 -7.23 3.82 -15.88
CA ILE A 161 -5.86 4.31 -16.10
C ILE A 161 -4.83 3.27 -15.64
N ALA A 162 -5.17 2.51 -14.59
CA ALA A 162 -4.34 1.47 -14.02
C ALA A 162 -3.97 0.40 -15.05
N ARG A 163 -2.70 0.00 -15.07
CA ARG A 163 -2.21 -1.13 -15.88
C ARG A 163 -1.77 -2.25 -14.96
N LYS A 164 -2.14 -3.50 -15.25
CA LYS A 164 -1.63 -4.65 -14.49
C LYS A 164 -0.12 -4.79 -14.71
N ASN A 165 0.63 -4.99 -13.64
CA ASN A 165 2.06 -5.29 -13.72
C ASN A 165 2.19 -6.73 -14.26
N GLY A 166 2.43 -6.91 -15.58
CA GLY A 166 2.57 -8.24 -16.18
C GLY A 166 2.01 -8.49 -17.59
N GLN A 167 1.45 -7.50 -18.29
CA GLN A 167 1.33 -7.59 -19.76
C GLN A 167 2.52 -6.88 -20.40
N ALA A 168 3.69 -7.54 -20.33
CA ALA A 168 4.66 -7.39 -21.40
C ALA A 168 3.93 -7.82 -22.68
N VAL A 169 3.71 -6.86 -23.56
CA VAL A 169 3.20 -7.08 -24.91
C VAL A 169 4.20 -8.01 -25.59
N THR A 170 3.92 -9.31 -25.65
CA THR A 170 4.41 -10.12 -26.75
C THR A 170 3.73 -9.53 -27.99
N ARG A 171 4.38 -8.55 -28.63
CA ARG A 171 4.06 -8.25 -30.02
C ARG A 171 4.41 -9.54 -30.74
N GLY A 172 3.38 -10.32 -31.08
CA GLY A 172 3.54 -11.42 -32.01
C GLY A 172 4.17 -10.83 -33.27
N ASN A 173 5.43 -11.16 -33.51
CA ASN A 173 6.00 -11.07 -34.85
C ASN A 173 5.34 -12.20 -35.65
N GLY A 174 4.16 -11.92 -36.16
CA GLY A 174 3.55 -12.60 -37.28
C GLY A 174 3.24 -11.55 -38.33
N ILE A 175 4.03 -11.55 -39.41
CA ILE A 175 3.60 -11.60 -40.82
C ILE A 175 4.81 -11.20 -41.69
N ASP A 176 5.33 -12.23 -42.38
CA ASP A 176 5.82 -12.33 -43.76
C ASP A 176 6.86 -11.38 -44.36
N GLY A 177 7.88 -12.00 -44.96
CA GLY A 177 8.81 -11.36 -45.88
C GLY A 177 9.73 -12.34 -46.60
N LYS A 178 9.16 -13.10 -47.56
CA LYS A 178 9.77 -13.96 -48.60
C LYS A 178 10.31 -15.34 -48.21
#